data_AF-A0AAE0SW21-F1
#
_entry.id   AF-A0AAE0SW21-F1
#
_cell.length_a   1.000
_cell.length_b   1.000
_cell.length_c   1.000
_cell.angle_alpha   90.00
_cell.angle_beta   90.00
_cell.angle_gamma   90.00
#
_symmetry.space_group_name_H-M   'P 1'
#
loop_
_entity.id
_entity.type
_entity.pdbx_description
1 polymer ?
#
loop_
_entity_poly.entity_id
_entity_poly.type
_entity_poly.pdbx_seq_one_letter_code
_entity_poly.pdbx_strand_id
1 'polypeptide(L)'
;MGYGKGAGQASGEGTGKGTTSECLAICGTATFCCLFVIIVTALAGLGIAKIAMGAIYLHDCNLQSMIPIFLIVSGVAPVLFGGNASSNNEESNFLAKGCSVIGLLFSIAWTIAGSVWVYPTWGIVKTEGYVPCTANATNCKSCNDVVLTFAFAMVTIDWILLGFFIVYVACSICAQLSK
;
A
#
# COMPACT_ATOMS: atom_id res chain seq x y z
N MET A 1 43.17 54.41 -24.56
CA MET A 1 42.72 53.35 -23.63
C MET A 1 41.34 52.85 -24.10
N GLY A 2 41.20 51.57 -24.41
CA GLY A 2 39.91 50.88 -24.58
C GLY A 2 39.43 50.64 -26.03
N TYR A 3 39.43 49.35 -26.43
CA TYR A 3 38.85 48.70 -27.62
C TYR A 3 37.31 48.83 -27.68
N GLY A 4 36.52 48.59 -28.75
CA GLY A 4 36.67 48.02 -30.10
C GLY A 4 35.36 48.18 -30.92
N LYS A 5 35.40 48.22 -32.27
CA LYS A 5 34.85 47.23 -33.25
C LYS A 5 33.50 46.59 -32.86
N GLY A 6 32.45 46.49 -33.67
CA GLY A 6 32.27 46.54 -35.12
C GLY A 6 30.99 45.73 -35.46
N ALA A 7 30.33 46.05 -36.56
CA ALA A 7 29.05 45.53 -37.03
C ALA A 7 28.99 44.02 -37.35
N GLY A 8 27.77 43.46 -37.48
CA GLY A 8 27.53 42.31 -38.37
C GLY A 8 26.43 41.33 -37.94
N GLN A 9 25.39 41.21 -38.78
CA GLN A 9 24.40 40.14 -38.81
C GLN A 9 25.03 38.73 -38.92
N ALA A 10 24.35 37.70 -38.38
CA ALA A 10 23.81 36.55 -39.13
C ALA A 10 23.67 35.27 -38.25
N SER A 11 22.51 34.63 -38.40
CA SER A 11 22.22 33.18 -38.40
C SER A 11 23.30 32.20 -37.90
N GLY A 12 22.96 31.38 -36.89
CA GLY A 12 23.71 30.17 -36.56
C GLY A 12 23.27 29.46 -35.26
N GLU A 13 22.50 28.39 -35.43
CA GLU A 13 22.55 27.11 -34.69
C GLU A 13 22.73 27.06 -33.15
N GLY A 14 21.73 26.44 -32.48
CA GLY A 14 21.99 25.51 -31.37
C GLY A 14 21.56 25.95 -29.97
N THR A 15 20.41 25.46 -29.50
CA THR A 15 20.23 24.68 -28.24
C THR A 15 18.75 24.65 -27.81
N GLY A 16 17.93 23.89 -28.54
CA GLY A 16 16.65 23.41 -28.04
C GLY A 16 16.87 22.33 -26.97
N LYS A 17 16.99 22.70 -25.69
CA LYS A 17 17.03 21.75 -24.56
C LYS A 17 16.33 22.22 -23.27
N GLY A 18 15.73 23.42 -23.24
CA GLY A 18 15.16 23.99 -21.99
C GLY A 18 13.68 23.65 -21.72
N THR A 19 12.81 23.64 -22.73
CA THR A 19 11.36 23.74 -22.49
C THR A 19 10.62 22.39 -22.50
N THR A 20 11.20 21.34 -23.10
CA THR A 20 10.56 20.01 -23.18
C THR A 20 10.82 19.12 -21.96
N SER A 21 11.93 19.31 -21.23
CA SER A 21 12.24 18.51 -20.02
C SER A 21 11.43 18.95 -18.80
N GLU A 22 11.13 20.24 -18.68
CA GLU A 22 10.32 20.80 -17.60
C GLU A 22 8.85 20.34 -17.72
N CYS A 23 8.28 20.35 -18.92
CA CYS A 23 6.93 19.80 -19.16
C CYS A 23 6.84 18.30 -18.88
N LEU A 24 7.89 17.52 -19.17
CA LEU A 24 7.93 16.08 -18.90
C LEU A 24 8.04 15.79 -17.39
N ALA A 25 8.79 16.61 -16.65
CA ALA A 25 8.89 16.53 -15.19
C ALA A 25 7.61 16.98 -14.47
N ILE A 26 6.94 18.03 -14.97
CA ILE A 26 5.66 18.52 -14.43
C ILE A 26 4.53 17.53 -14.74
N CYS A 27 4.50 16.96 -15.95
CA CYS A 27 3.51 15.95 -16.33
C CYS A 27 3.75 14.62 -15.56
N GLY A 28 5.01 14.25 -15.32
CA GLY A 28 5.38 13.13 -14.47
C GLY A 28 4.89 13.31 -13.03
N THR A 29 5.23 14.43 -12.39
CA THR A 29 4.85 14.71 -10.99
C THR A 29 3.33 14.83 -10.80
N ALA A 30 2.61 15.42 -11.75
CA ALA A 30 1.14 15.45 -11.72
C ALA A 30 0.53 14.03 -11.84
N THR A 31 1.08 13.18 -12.72
CA THR A 31 0.64 11.79 -12.86
C THR A 31 0.90 11.00 -11.58
N PHE A 32 2.05 11.17 -10.95
CA PHE A 32 2.37 10.56 -9.65
C PHE A 32 1.43 11.04 -8.53
N CYS A 33 1.09 12.33 -8.49
CA CYS A 33 0.11 12.84 -7.53
C CYS A 33 -1.27 12.22 -7.72
N CYS A 34 -1.78 12.16 -8.96
CA CYS A 34 -3.07 11.53 -9.25
C CYS A 34 -3.08 10.05 -8.88
N LEU A 35 -2.03 9.31 -9.25
CA LEU A 35 -1.89 7.90 -8.89
C LEU A 35 -1.83 7.70 -7.37
N PHE A 36 -1.09 8.55 -6.66
CA PHE A 36 -0.99 8.49 -5.21
C PHE A 36 -2.36 8.72 -4.54
N VAL A 37 -3.12 9.73 -4.98
CA VAL A 37 -4.48 9.99 -4.47
C VAL A 37 -5.42 8.82 -4.77
N ILE A 38 -5.35 8.23 -5.97
CA ILE A 38 -6.15 7.06 -6.34
C ILE A 38 -5.80 5.86 -5.45
N ILE A 39 -4.51 5.62 -5.19
CA ILE A 39 -4.06 4.52 -4.34
C ILE A 39 -4.54 4.72 -2.90
N VAL A 40 -4.40 5.93 -2.34
CA VAL A 40 -4.83 6.24 -0.97
C VAL A 40 -6.34 6.08 -0.82
N THR A 41 -7.14 6.55 -1.78
CA THR A 41 -8.60 6.40 -1.76
C THR A 41 -9.02 4.95 -1.93
N ALA A 42 -8.37 4.19 -2.81
CA ALA A 42 -8.61 2.75 -2.97
C ALA A 42 -8.29 1.97 -1.69
N LEU A 43 -7.17 2.28 -1.03
CA LEU A 43 -6.77 1.66 0.24
C LEU A 43 -7.80 1.89 1.35
N ALA A 44 -8.38 3.09 1.43
CA ALA A 44 -9.44 3.38 2.38
C ALA A 44 -10.69 2.52 2.12
N GLY A 45 -11.10 2.38 0.86
CA GLY A 45 -12.21 1.50 0.47
C GLY A 45 -11.94 0.03 0.77
N LEU A 46 -10.70 -0.44 0.50
CA LEU A 46 -10.27 -1.80 0.82
C LEU A 46 -10.25 -2.06 2.32
N GLY A 47 -9.87 -1.08 3.14
CA GLY A 47 -9.94 -1.18 4.60
C GLY A 47 -11.35 -1.48 5.11
N ILE A 48 -12.36 -0.78 4.57
CA ILE A 48 -13.77 -1.01 4.91
C ILE A 48 -14.20 -2.41 4.48
N ALA A 49 -13.81 -2.84 3.28
CA ALA A 49 -14.10 -4.19 2.79
C ALA A 49 -13.46 -5.28 3.67
N LYS A 50 -12.21 -5.09 4.11
CA LYS A 50 -11.52 -6.00 5.05
C LYS A 50 -12.28 -6.12 6.37
N ILE A 51 -12.75 -5.01 6.93
CA ILE A 51 -13.54 -4.99 8.18
C ILE A 51 -14.89 -5.67 7.98
N ALA A 52 -15.62 -5.36 6.90
CA ALA A 52 -16.93 -5.94 6.63
C ALA A 52 -16.86 -7.46 6.43
N MET A 53 -15.93 -7.93 5.61
CA MET A 53 -15.71 -9.36 5.39
C MET A 53 -15.24 -10.07 6.66
N GLY A 54 -14.36 -9.44 7.45
CA GLY A 54 -13.95 -9.98 8.74
C GLY A 54 -15.10 -10.09 9.75
N ALA A 55 -15.98 -9.10 9.81
CA ALA A 55 -17.09 -9.07 10.76
C ALA A 55 -18.23 -10.05 10.39
N ILE A 56 -18.60 -10.11 9.11
CA ILE A 56 -19.70 -10.97 8.63
C ILE A 56 -19.34 -12.45 8.78
N TYR A 57 -18.10 -12.83 8.45
CA TYR A 57 -17.67 -14.23 8.43
C TYR A 57 -16.90 -14.65 9.69
N LEU A 58 -16.99 -13.88 10.78
CA LEU A 58 -16.26 -14.12 12.03
C LEU A 58 -16.64 -15.46 12.69
N HIS A 59 -17.90 -15.88 12.55
CA HIS A 59 -18.44 -17.11 13.15
C HIS A 59 -18.57 -18.28 12.15
N ASP A 60 -18.39 -18.03 10.86
CA ASP A 60 -18.63 -19.02 9.81
C ASP A 60 -17.41 -19.91 9.49
N CYS A 61 -16.23 -19.58 10.03
CA CYS A 61 -15.00 -20.34 9.79
C CYS A 61 -14.41 -20.87 11.12
N ASN A 62 -14.85 -22.05 11.53
CA ASN A 62 -14.34 -22.74 12.73
C ASN A 62 -12.92 -23.31 12.52
N LEU A 63 -12.41 -23.26 11.28
CA LEU A 63 -11.07 -23.73 10.93
C LEU A 63 -9.98 -22.80 11.46
N GLN A 64 -10.21 -21.48 11.44
CA GLN A 64 -9.21 -20.50 11.86
C GLN A 64 -9.81 -19.10 12.15
N SER A 65 -10.23 -18.87 13.39
CA SER A 65 -10.75 -17.55 13.84
C SER A 65 -9.74 -16.41 13.76
N MET A 66 -8.46 -16.70 13.54
CA MET A 66 -7.41 -15.67 13.41
C MET A 66 -7.45 -14.94 12.06
N ILE A 67 -8.04 -15.53 11.00
CA ILE A 67 -8.12 -14.90 9.68
C ILE A 67 -9.06 -13.67 9.68
N PRO A 68 -10.30 -13.75 10.19
CA PRO A 68 -11.16 -12.57 10.31
C PRO A 68 -10.56 -11.46 11.19
N ILE A 69 -9.91 -11.83 12.30
CA ILE A 69 -9.23 -10.88 13.20
C ILE A 69 -8.09 -10.16 12.47
N PHE A 70 -7.31 -10.89 11.67
CA PHE A 70 -6.27 -10.31 10.84
C PHE A 70 -6.82 -9.26 9.86
N LEU A 71 -7.94 -9.56 9.19
CA LEU A 71 -8.59 -8.63 8.25
C LEU A 71 -9.08 -7.36 8.95
N ILE A 72 -9.66 -7.47 10.15
CA ILE A 72 -10.13 -6.32 10.92
C ILE A 72 -8.96 -5.43 11.32
N VAL A 73 -7.92 -5.99 11.94
CA VAL A 73 -6.78 -5.22 12.44
C VAL A 73 -5.99 -4.58 11.28
N SER A 74 -5.83 -5.30 10.16
CA SER A 74 -5.18 -4.75 8.95
C SER A 74 -5.99 -3.63 8.28
N GLY A 75 -7.33 -3.66 8.39
CA GLY A 75 -8.19 -2.58 7.89
C GLY A 75 -8.20 -1.34 8.78
N VAL A 76 -8.11 -1.50 10.10
CA VAL A 76 -8.20 -0.40 11.07
C VAL A 76 -6.86 0.33 11.26
N ALA A 77 -5.73 -0.39 11.20
CA ALA A 77 -4.40 0.20 11.38
C ALA A 77 -4.14 1.47 10.53
N PRO A 78 -4.31 1.47 9.20
CA PRO A 78 -4.04 2.66 8.40
C PRO A 78 -4.96 3.85 8.71
N VAL A 79 -6.19 3.60 9.19
CA VAL A 79 -7.13 4.66 9.59
C VAL A 79 -6.67 5.33 10.89
N LEU A 80 -6.25 4.53 11.88
CA LEU A 80 -5.77 5.04 13.16
C LEU A 80 -4.45 5.79 13.03
N PHE A 81 -3.51 5.27 12.24
CA PHE A 81 -2.18 5.88 12.07
C PHE A 81 -2.14 6.99 11.01
N GLY A 82 -3.08 7.01 10.06
CA GLY A 82 -3.19 8.04 9.03
C GLY A 82 -3.96 9.31 9.43
N GLY A 83 -4.85 9.22 10.43
CA GLY A 83 -5.70 10.34 10.86
C GLY A 83 -5.02 11.44 11.67
N ASN A 84 -3.78 11.23 12.16
CA ASN A 84 -3.09 12.17 13.07
C ASN A 84 -2.43 13.37 12.38
N ALA A 85 -2.57 13.54 11.07
CA ALA A 85 -1.92 14.62 10.31
C ALA A 85 -2.55 16.02 10.52
N SER A 86 -3.62 16.16 11.31
CA SER A 86 -4.40 17.40 11.42
C SER A 86 -4.15 18.22 12.70
N SER A 87 -3.09 17.95 13.46
CA SER A 87 -2.73 18.75 14.65
C SER A 87 -1.68 19.82 14.28
N ASN A 88 -2.08 21.08 14.28
CA ASN A 88 -1.29 22.25 13.90
C ASN A 88 -0.24 22.68 14.96
N ASN A 89 0.19 21.79 15.85
CA ASN A 89 1.16 22.09 16.91
C ASN A 89 2.55 21.56 16.52
N GLU A 90 3.59 22.41 16.56
CA GLU A 90 4.97 22.01 16.19
C GLU A 90 5.50 20.80 16.98
N GLU A 91 5.13 20.68 18.26
CA GLU A 91 5.47 19.54 19.11
C GLU A 91 4.75 18.24 18.69
N SER A 92 3.54 18.37 18.15
CA SER A 92 2.77 17.24 17.64
C SER A 92 3.31 16.68 16.34
N ASN A 93 4.18 17.39 15.61
CA ASN A 93 4.76 16.89 14.36
C ASN A 93 5.78 15.77 14.58
N PHE A 94 6.56 15.82 15.67
CA PHE A 94 7.51 14.74 15.99
C PHE A 94 6.77 13.49 16.49
N LEU A 95 5.79 13.69 17.37
CA LEU A 95 4.90 12.62 17.83
C LEU A 95 4.06 12.02 16.70
N ALA A 96 3.53 12.84 15.79
CA ALA A 96 2.78 12.38 14.62
C ALA A 96 3.67 11.59 13.66
N LYS A 97 4.88 12.07 13.34
CA LYS A 97 5.85 11.33 12.51
C LYS A 97 6.26 10.01 13.16
N GLY A 98 6.55 10.01 14.46
CA GLY A 98 6.87 8.80 15.22
C GLY A 98 5.71 7.80 15.21
N CYS A 99 4.48 8.27 15.43
CA CYS A 99 3.27 7.46 15.40
C CYS A 99 3.03 6.84 14.01
N SER A 100 3.27 7.58 12.92
CA SER A 100 3.18 7.04 11.57
C SER A 100 4.23 5.95 11.29
N VAL A 101 5.48 6.12 11.73
CA VAL A 101 6.53 5.09 11.57
C VAL A 101 6.19 3.83 12.36
N ILE A 102 5.75 3.98 13.60
CA ILE A 102 5.31 2.85 14.45
C ILE A 102 4.12 2.12 13.80
N GLY A 103 3.16 2.88 13.27
CA GLY A 103 2.01 2.32 12.55
C GLY A 103 2.39 1.52 11.31
N LEU A 104 3.39 1.98 10.55
CA LEU A 104 3.93 1.26 9.40
C LEU A 104 4.63 -0.03 9.83
N LEU A 105 5.49 0.02 10.84
CA LEU A 105 6.19 -1.17 11.36
C LEU A 105 5.19 -2.20 11.89
N PHE A 106 4.18 -1.76 12.63
CA PHE A 106 3.09 -2.61 13.08
C PHE A 106 2.33 -3.23 11.91
N SER A 107 1.98 -2.43 10.89
CA SER A 107 1.26 -2.92 9.71
C SER A 107 2.07 -3.97 8.95
N ILE A 108 3.38 -3.77 8.77
CA ILE A 108 4.27 -4.74 8.11
C ILE A 108 4.35 -6.04 8.92
N ALA A 109 4.61 -5.94 10.23
CA ALA A 109 4.67 -7.11 11.10
C ALA A 109 3.35 -7.88 11.12
N TRP A 110 2.22 -7.16 11.13
CA TRP A 110 0.90 -7.74 11.08
C TRP A 110 0.62 -8.44 9.75
N THR A 111 0.98 -7.84 8.61
CA THR A 111 0.87 -8.48 7.28
C THR A 111 1.69 -9.77 7.18
N ILE A 112 2.88 -9.80 7.79
CA ILE A 112 3.70 -11.02 7.87
C ILE A 112 2.97 -12.09 8.68
N ALA A 113 2.44 -11.74 9.86
CA ALA A 113 1.66 -12.66 10.69
C ALA A 113 0.42 -13.19 9.94
N GLY A 114 -0.30 -12.32 9.24
CA GLY A 114 -1.42 -12.68 8.37
C GLY A 114 -1.05 -13.66 7.27
N SER A 115 0.14 -13.52 6.69
CA SER A 115 0.65 -14.44 5.66
C SER A 115 0.85 -15.86 6.23
N VAL A 116 1.37 -15.96 7.45
CA VAL A 116 1.54 -17.25 8.17
C VAL A 116 0.19 -17.89 8.49
N TRP A 117 -0.86 -17.09 8.67
CA TRP A 117 -2.20 -17.63 8.89
C TRP A 117 -2.91 -17.99 7.59
N VAL A 118 -2.86 -17.15 6.57
CA VAL A 118 -3.67 -17.32 5.35
C VAL A 118 -3.12 -18.40 4.43
N TYR A 119 -1.80 -18.46 4.20
CA TYR A 119 -1.22 -19.41 3.23
C TYR A 119 -1.40 -20.88 3.63
N PRO A 120 -1.13 -21.29 4.89
CA PRO A 120 -1.32 -22.68 5.29
C PRO A 120 -2.79 -23.11 5.25
N THR A 121 -3.71 -22.26 5.71
CA THR A 121 -5.16 -22.56 5.66
C THR A 121 -5.65 -22.71 4.24
N TRP A 122 -5.19 -21.85 3.33
CA TRP A 122 -5.54 -21.93 1.92
C TRP A 122 -5.06 -23.25 1.29
N GLY A 123 -3.84 -23.68 1.62
CA GLY A 123 -3.33 -25.01 1.25
C GLY A 123 -4.23 -26.13 1.78
N ILE A 124 -4.47 -26.18 3.10
CA ILE A 124 -5.26 -27.24 3.73
C ILE A 124 -6.67 -27.36 3.11
N VAL A 125 -7.37 -26.24 2.89
CA VAL A 125 -8.73 -26.25 2.33
C VAL A 125 -8.75 -26.68 0.86
N LYS A 126 -7.72 -26.37 0.07
CA LYS A 126 -7.69 -26.66 -1.36
C LYS A 126 -7.03 -28.00 -1.72
N THR A 127 -6.15 -28.55 -0.88
CA THR A 127 -5.38 -29.77 -1.20
C THR A 127 -5.66 -30.96 -0.28
N GLU A 128 -6.02 -30.76 0.98
CA GLU A 128 -6.41 -31.86 1.85
C GLU A 128 -7.90 -32.15 1.68
N GLY A 129 -8.34 -33.38 1.93
CA GLY A 129 -9.73 -33.84 1.75
C GLY A 129 -10.73 -33.09 2.64
N TYR A 130 -10.96 -31.81 2.33
CA TYR A 130 -11.86 -30.89 3.00
C TYR A 130 -13.27 -31.47 2.93
N VAL A 131 -13.80 -31.87 4.07
CA VAL A 131 -15.17 -32.39 4.18
C VAL A 131 -16.06 -31.24 4.63
N PRO A 132 -16.88 -30.66 3.73
CA PRO A 132 -17.81 -29.60 4.12
C PRO A 132 -18.80 -30.12 5.17
N CYS A 133 -19.26 -29.24 6.05
CA CYS A 133 -20.32 -29.56 7.01
C CYS A 133 -21.60 -29.97 6.27
N THR A 134 -21.81 -31.28 6.19
CA THR A 134 -23.11 -31.89 5.86
C THR A 134 -23.78 -32.31 7.16
N ALA A 135 -25.09 -32.54 7.14
CA ALA A 135 -25.91 -32.82 8.33
C ALA A 135 -25.45 -34.02 9.20
N ASN A 136 -24.45 -34.80 8.77
CA ASN A 136 -23.99 -36.03 9.41
C ASN A 136 -22.50 -36.02 9.85
N ALA A 137 -21.80 -34.88 9.75
CA ALA A 137 -20.37 -34.79 10.07
C ALA A 137 -20.11 -34.17 11.45
N THR A 138 -19.56 -34.95 12.39
CA THR A 138 -19.28 -34.56 13.79
C THR A 138 -17.99 -33.75 13.98
N ASN A 139 -17.07 -33.73 12.98
CA ASN A 139 -15.83 -32.95 12.99
C ASN A 139 -15.72 -32.09 11.72
N CYS A 140 -16.81 -31.42 11.36
CA CYS A 140 -16.85 -30.67 10.13
C CYS A 140 -16.21 -29.28 10.31
N LYS A 141 -15.32 -28.94 9.38
CA LYS A 141 -14.70 -27.62 9.28
C LYS A 141 -15.36 -26.93 8.10
N SER A 142 -16.41 -26.15 8.35
CA SER A 142 -16.94 -25.25 7.32
C SER A 142 -16.12 -23.97 7.33
N CYS A 143 -15.62 -23.56 6.19
CA CYS A 143 -15.11 -22.22 5.95
C CYS A 143 -15.61 -21.77 4.58
N ASN A 144 -16.13 -20.56 4.50
CA ASN A 144 -16.62 -20.03 3.23
C ASN A 144 -15.43 -19.76 2.28
N ASP A 145 -15.49 -20.29 1.07
CA ASP A 145 -14.42 -20.13 0.08
C ASP A 145 -14.17 -18.65 -0.29
N VAL A 146 -15.22 -17.83 -0.20
CA VAL A 146 -15.18 -16.40 -0.51
C VAL A 146 -14.26 -15.65 0.46
N VAL A 147 -14.40 -15.86 1.78
CA VAL A 147 -13.59 -15.13 2.77
C VAL A 147 -12.11 -15.54 2.68
N LEU A 148 -11.85 -16.81 2.41
CA LEU A 148 -10.49 -17.32 2.29
C LEU A 148 -9.79 -16.79 1.04
N THR A 149 -10.49 -16.81 -0.11
CA THR A 149 -10.00 -16.26 -1.37
C THR A 149 -9.78 -14.75 -1.25
N PHE A 150 -10.69 -14.05 -0.57
CA PHE A 150 -10.58 -12.63 -0.30
C PHE A 150 -9.36 -12.33 0.60
N ALA A 151 -9.16 -13.08 1.68
CA ALA A 151 -8.01 -12.89 2.58
C ALA A 151 -6.68 -13.11 1.86
N PHE A 152 -6.59 -14.14 1.02
CA PHE A 152 -5.43 -14.40 0.18
C PHE A 152 -5.13 -13.25 -0.79
N ALA A 153 -6.17 -12.77 -1.48
CA ALA A 153 -6.04 -11.63 -2.38
C ALA A 153 -5.56 -10.38 -1.65
N MET A 154 -6.10 -10.09 -0.47
CA MET A 154 -5.71 -8.93 0.33
C MET A 154 -4.26 -8.99 0.81
N VAL A 155 -3.80 -10.14 1.33
CA VAL A 155 -2.39 -10.33 1.71
C VAL A 155 -1.47 -10.11 0.52
N THR A 156 -1.85 -10.63 -0.66
CA THR A 156 -1.07 -10.49 -1.89
C THR A 156 -0.99 -9.03 -2.34
N ILE A 157 -2.12 -8.31 -2.30
CA ILE A 157 -2.16 -6.86 -2.62
C ILE A 157 -1.28 -6.08 -1.64
N ASP A 158 -1.35 -6.37 -0.34
CA ASP A 158 -0.54 -5.68 0.67
C ASP A 158 0.97 -5.88 0.40
N TRP A 159 1.41 -7.08 0.00
CA TRP A 159 2.80 -7.34 -0.41
C TRP A 159 3.21 -6.58 -1.68
N ILE A 160 2.34 -6.53 -2.69
CA ILE A 160 2.60 -5.80 -3.94
C ILE A 160 2.78 -4.31 -3.63
N LEU A 161 1.88 -3.73 -2.84
CA LEU A 161 1.94 -2.31 -2.45
C LEU A 161 3.20 -1.99 -1.64
N LEU A 162 3.60 -2.88 -0.72
CA LEU A 162 4.84 -2.74 0.03
C LEU A 162 6.06 -2.75 -0.90
N GLY A 163 6.09 -3.64 -1.90
CA GLY A 163 7.16 -3.70 -2.90
C GLY A 163 7.27 -2.39 -3.71
N PHE A 164 6.14 -1.87 -4.20
CA PHE A 164 6.11 -0.59 -4.89
C PHE A 164 6.60 0.57 -4.02
N PHE A 165 6.21 0.60 -2.75
CA PHE A 165 6.64 1.62 -1.81
C PHE A 165 8.16 1.61 -1.59
N ILE A 166 8.76 0.43 -1.40
CA ILE A 166 10.21 0.29 -1.23
C ILE A 166 10.96 0.79 -2.47
N VAL A 167 10.53 0.40 -3.67
CA VAL A 167 11.14 0.83 -4.93
C VAL A 167 11.03 2.35 -5.11
N TYR A 168 9.87 2.93 -4.79
CA TYR A 168 9.66 4.37 -4.85
C TYR A 168 10.59 5.14 -3.90
N VAL A 169 10.70 4.70 -2.65
CA VAL A 169 11.59 5.33 -1.65
C VAL A 169 13.06 5.17 -2.06
N ALA A 170 13.48 3.99 -2.50
CA ALA A 170 14.84 3.75 -2.97
C ALA A 170 15.19 4.64 -4.17
N CYS A 171 14.30 4.76 -5.16
CA CYS A 171 14.49 5.64 -6.31
C CYS A 171 14.63 7.10 -5.89
N SER A 172 13.81 7.55 -4.95
CA SER A 172 13.85 8.91 -4.41
C SER A 172 15.17 9.21 -3.70
N ILE A 173 15.70 8.28 -2.91
CA ILE A 173 16.99 8.42 -2.22
C ILE A 173 18.14 8.45 -3.23
N CYS A 174 18.15 7.56 -4.22
CA CYS A 174 19.16 7.55 -5.28
C CYS A 174 19.20 8.87 -6.07
N ALA A 175 18.05 9.46 -6.37
CA ALA A 175 17.95 10.74 -7.08
C ALA A 175 18.42 11.95 -6.23
N GLN A 176 18.37 11.85 -4.90
CA GLN A 176 18.91 12.88 -4.01
C GLN A 176 20.42 12.73 -3.83
N LEU A 177 20.95 11.50 -3.85
CA LEU A 177 22.39 11.23 -3.76
C LEU A 177 23.15 11.54 -5.05
N SER A 178 22.47 11.59 -6.20
CA SER A 178 23.08 11.93 -7.49
C SER A 178 23.16 13.45 -7.75
N LYS A 179 22.66 14.28 -6.83
CA LYS A 179 22.74 15.74 -6.89
C LYS A 179 23.89 16.22 -6.03
#